data_AF-A0A1X2IZM0-F1
#
_entry.id   AF-A0A1X2IZM0-F1
#
_cell.length_a   1.000
_cell.length_b   1.000
_cell.length_c   1.000
_cell.angle_alpha   90.00
_cell.angle_beta   90.00
_cell.angle_gamma   90.00
#
_symmetry.space_group_name_H-M   'P 1'
#
loop_
_entity.id
_entity.type
_entity.pdbx_description
1 polymer ?
#
loop_
_entity_poly.entity_id
_entity_poly.type
_entity_poly.pdbx_seq_one_letter_code
_entity_poly.pdbx_strand_id
1 'polypeptide(L)'
;MPSVFTLDKTLDDICTEYDYGIVSGSVTVFIRDSVENYGRFELTILEGILLIIDAFEDGFMITQCTPLFDTPTISDSLKLVQDQLEKKYDTLNKLLLTISPHFSQRYWDKIQTITPTLTDLYDSTMPAMGSPSLQLQQQSTSSSTENTENDIFEWLN
;
A
#
# COMPACT_ATOMS: atom_id res chain seq x y z
N MET A 1 -25.03 3.25 22.67
CA MET A 1 -24.75 4.69 22.80
C MET A 1 -23.94 5.10 21.58
N PRO A 2 -24.16 6.30 21.00
CA PRO A 2 -23.20 6.83 20.04
C PRO A 2 -21.87 7.08 20.76
N SER A 3 -20.76 6.60 20.19
CA SER A 3 -19.44 7.06 20.57
C SER A 3 -19.32 8.52 20.16
N VAL A 4 -19.10 9.41 21.13
CA VAL A 4 -18.87 10.83 20.83
C VAL A 4 -17.58 10.92 20.02
N PHE A 5 -17.68 11.31 18.76
CA PHE A 5 -16.52 11.69 17.95
C PHE A 5 -15.99 13.00 18.49
N THR A 6 -14.99 12.93 19.38
CA THR A 6 -14.20 14.08 19.77
C THR A 6 -13.07 14.26 18.76
N LEU A 7 -12.99 15.43 18.13
CA LEU A 7 -11.95 15.75 17.16
C LEU A 7 -10.55 15.47 17.72
N ASP A 8 -10.31 15.81 19.00
CA ASP A 8 -9.04 15.51 19.68
C ASP A 8 -8.66 14.03 19.60
N LYS A 9 -9.61 13.11 19.82
CA LYS A 9 -9.34 11.67 19.71
C LYS A 9 -9.03 11.29 18.26
N THR A 10 -9.75 11.84 17.29
CA THR A 10 -9.47 11.59 15.88
C THR A 10 -8.07 12.09 15.49
N LEU A 11 -7.64 13.25 15.98
CA LEU A 11 -6.28 13.77 15.76
C LEU A 11 -5.21 12.93 16.49
N ASP A 12 -5.50 12.37 17.66
CA ASP A 12 -4.62 11.44 18.38
C ASP A 12 -4.52 10.07 17.66
N ASP A 13 -5.65 9.54 17.18
CA ASP A 13 -5.72 8.29 16.42
C ASP A 13 -4.90 8.41 15.11
N ILE A 14 -5.00 9.54 14.40
CA ILE A 14 -4.27 9.80 13.15
C ILE A 14 -2.74 9.68 13.33
N CYS A 15 -2.21 10.12 14.47
CA CYS A 15 -0.78 10.04 14.80
C CYS A 15 -0.23 8.60 14.94
N THR A 16 -1.08 7.56 14.91
CA THR A 16 -0.65 6.16 15.07
C THR A 16 -1.32 5.17 14.12
N GLU A 17 -2.58 5.39 13.73
CA GLU A 17 -3.31 4.46 12.87
C GLU A 17 -2.70 4.37 11.46
N TYR A 18 -2.12 5.48 10.96
CA TYR A 18 -1.73 5.67 9.55
C TYR A 18 -0.24 5.37 9.26
N ASP A 19 0.59 5.15 10.28
CA ASP A 19 2.06 4.96 10.20
C ASP A 19 2.54 3.89 9.21
N TYR A 20 1.66 2.95 8.82
CA TYR A 20 1.93 1.93 7.82
C TYR A 20 1.95 2.47 6.38
N GLY A 21 1.21 3.55 6.08
CA GLY A 21 1.00 4.08 4.72
C GLY A 21 1.53 5.50 4.48
N ILE A 22 2.05 6.16 5.51
CA ILE A 22 2.72 7.47 5.44
C ILE A 22 4.18 7.33 5.91
N VAL A 23 4.96 8.41 5.87
CA VAL A 23 6.26 8.44 6.56
C VAL A 23 5.98 8.39 8.08
N SER A 24 6.42 7.31 8.73
CA SER A 24 6.03 7.04 10.11
C SER A 24 6.51 8.14 11.07
N GLY A 25 5.64 8.61 11.97
CA GLY A 25 5.93 9.72 12.88
C GLY A 25 6.04 11.10 12.21
N SER A 26 5.62 11.26 10.94
CA SER A 26 5.60 12.58 10.26
C SER A 26 4.36 13.44 10.55
N VAL A 27 3.49 13.00 11.45
CA VAL A 27 2.25 13.71 11.80
C VAL A 27 2.52 14.77 12.87
N THR A 28 2.30 16.05 12.54
CA THR A 28 2.33 17.14 13.53
C THR A 28 0.97 17.84 13.56
N VAL A 29 0.32 17.88 14.73
CA VAL A 29 -0.94 18.64 14.90
C VAL A 29 -0.64 20.05 15.38
N PHE A 30 -1.04 21.06 14.60
CA PHE A 30 -0.80 22.49 14.89
C PHE A 30 -1.97 23.16 15.60
N ILE A 31 -3.21 22.81 15.22
CA ILE A 31 -4.44 23.45 15.70
C ILE A 31 -5.39 22.37 16.19
N ARG A 32 -5.97 22.60 17.37
CA ARG A 32 -7.05 21.84 17.99
C ARG A 32 -8.06 22.83 18.55
N ASP A 33 -9.15 23.05 17.84
CA ASP A 33 -10.27 23.88 18.30
C ASP A 33 -11.50 22.99 18.54
N SER A 34 -11.82 22.80 19.81
CA SER A 34 -12.97 22.02 20.28
C SER A 34 -14.26 22.84 20.43
N VAL A 35 -14.25 24.11 20.03
CA VAL A 35 -15.42 24.99 19.96
C VAL A 35 -15.97 25.05 18.53
N GLU A 36 -15.09 25.15 17.53
CA GLU A 36 -15.44 25.12 16.10
C GLU A 36 -15.38 23.70 15.48
N ASN A 37 -15.01 22.67 16.27
CA ASN A 37 -14.71 21.31 15.79
C ASN A 37 -13.73 21.32 14.60
N TYR A 38 -12.68 22.13 14.72
CA TYR A 38 -11.69 22.38 13.68
C TYR A 38 -10.27 21.97 14.13
N GLY A 39 -9.55 21.28 13.25
CA GLY A 39 -8.16 20.90 13.48
C GLY A 39 -7.31 21.16 12.25
N ARG A 40 -6.00 21.36 12.44
CA ARG A 40 -5.03 21.39 11.34
C ARG A 40 -3.78 20.64 11.74
N PHE A 41 -3.33 19.77 10.84
CA PHE A 41 -2.14 18.95 11.01
C PHE A 41 -1.35 18.86 9.70
N GLU A 42 -0.07 18.50 9.79
CA GLU A 42 0.70 18.02 8.64
C GLU A 42 0.84 16.49 8.68
N LEU A 43 1.10 15.89 7.51
CA LEU A 43 1.74 14.59 7.39
C LEU A 43 2.57 14.51 6.11
N THR A 44 3.52 13.58 6.03
CA THR A 44 4.28 13.32 4.80
C THR A 44 3.87 11.97 4.21
N ILE A 45 3.35 11.95 2.98
CA ILE A 45 3.06 10.70 2.26
C ILE A 45 4.34 10.07 1.70
N LEU A 46 4.32 8.75 1.47
CA LEU A 46 5.49 7.95 1.08
C LEU A 46 6.10 8.39 -0.27
N GLU A 47 5.33 9.08 -1.10
CA GLU A 47 5.76 9.75 -2.32
C GLU A 47 6.71 10.95 -2.07
N GLY A 48 6.99 11.31 -0.81
CA GLY A 48 7.92 12.40 -0.45
C GLY A 48 7.29 13.79 -0.48
N ILE A 49 5.97 13.87 -0.28
CA ILE A 49 5.20 15.12 -0.32
C ILE A 49 4.64 15.40 1.08
N LEU A 50 4.96 16.56 1.62
CA LEU A 50 4.35 17.11 2.83
C LEU A 50 2.97 17.68 2.48
N LEU A 51 1.96 17.35 3.30
CA LEU A 51 0.59 17.83 3.17
C LEU A 51 0.21 18.58 4.43
N ILE A 52 -0.44 19.74 4.27
CA ILE A 52 -1.20 20.39 5.35
C ILE A 52 -2.67 20.03 5.14
N ILE A 53 -3.29 19.46 6.17
CA ILE A 53 -4.65 18.93 6.13
C ILE A 53 -5.47 19.59 7.24
N ASP A 54 -6.63 20.09 6.85
CA ASP A 54 -7.66 20.62 7.72
C ASP A 54 -8.66 19.49 8.05
N ALA A 55 -8.92 19.28 9.33
CA ALA A 55 -9.92 18.36 9.86
C ALA A 55 -11.14 19.15 10.36
N PHE A 56 -12.32 18.62 10.06
CA PHE A 56 -13.63 19.13 10.46
C PHE A 56 -14.45 17.97 11.02
N GLU A 57 -15.54 18.26 11.74
CA GLU A 57 -16.49 17.26 12.24
C GLU A 57 -17.00 16.28 11.15
N ASP A 58 -17.12 16.77 9.91
CA ASP A 58 -17.68 16.09 8.74
C ASP A 58 -16.64 15.75 7.64
N GLY A 59 -15.32 15.86 7.90
CA GLY A 59 -14.30 15.35 6.99
C GLY A 59 -12.96 16.09 6.98
N PHE A 60 -12.16 15.81 5.95
CA PHE A 60 -10.76 16.24 5.80
C PHE A 60 -10.54 16.94 4.46
N MET A 61 -9.67 17.95 4.42
CA MET A 61 -9.37 18.74 3.21
C MET A 61 -7.88 19.11 3.15
N ILE A 62 -7.25 18.94 1.99
CA ILE A 62 -5.85 19.36 1.79
C ILE A 62 -5.83 20.87 1.51
N THR A 63 -5.15 21.64 2.35
CA THR A 63 -5.01 23.10 2.20
C THR A 63 -3.67 23.52 1.59
N GLN A 64 -2.63 22.70 1.73
CA GLN A 64 -1.34 22.91 1.06
C GLN A 64 -0.63 21.58 0.82
N CYS A 65 0.15 21.51 -0.26
CA CYS A 65 1.12 20.43 -0.51
C CYS A 65 2.51 21.00 -0.80
N THR A 66 3.57 20.29 -0.46
CA THR A 66 4.95 20.71 -0.72
C THR A 66 5.84 19.48 -0.95
N PRO A 67 6.48 19.33 -2.13
CA PRO A 67 7.43 18.24 -2.35
C PRO A 67 8.70 18.46 -1.51
N LEU A 68 9.17 17.41 -0.83
CA LEU A 68 10.38 17.45 -0.01
C LEU A 68 11.65 17.10 -0.81
N PHE A 69 11.48 16.44 -1.96
CA PHE A 69 12.57 16.00 -2.83
C PHE A 69 12.22 16.29 -4.29
N ASP A 70 13.20 16.74 -5.07
CA ASP A 70 13.07 16.87 -6.52
C ASP A 70 13.51 15.55 -7.18
N THR A 71 12.55 14.67 -7.48
CA THR A 71 12.80 13.40 -8.19
C THR A 71 11.85 13.28 -9.39
N PRO A 72 12.27 12.68 -10.52
CA PRO A 72 11.42 12.58 -11.71
C PRO A 72 10.08 11.89 -11.46
N THR A 73 10.03 10.97 -10.50
CA THR A 73 8.81 10.23 -10.11
C THR A 73 7.85 11.03 -9.22
N ILE A 74 8.28 12.15 -8.63
CA ILE A 74 7.41 12.96 -7.75
C ILE A 74 6.40 13.78 -8.54
N SER A 75 6.70 14.12 -9.80
CA SER A 75 5.88 15.02 -10.63
C SER A 75 4.43 14.59 -10.77
N ASP A 76 4.19 13.31 -11.09
CA ASP A 76 2.83 12.80 -11.31
C ASP A 76 2.04 12.69 -9.99
N SER A 77 2.70 12.31 -8.89
CA SER A 77 2.09 12.23 -7.56
C SER A 77 1.79 13.62 -7.00
N LEU A 78 2.70 14.59 -7.20
CA LEU A 78 2.50 15.98 -6.81
C LEU A 78 1.34 16.60 -7.58
N LYS A 79 1.23 16.33 -8.88
CA LYS A 79 0.08 16.76 -9.68
C LYS A 79 -1.22 16.12 -9.19
N LEU A 80 -1.22 14.82 -8.90
CA LEU A 80 -2.39 14.11 -8.36
C LEU A 80 -2.89 14.74 -7.05
N VAL A 81 -1.97 15.10 -6.14
CA VAL A 81 -2.25 15.85 -4.91
C VAL A 81 -2.80 17.25 -5.22
N GLN A 82 -2.16 18.00 -6.11
CA GLN A 82 -2.58 19.36 -6.51
C GLN A 82 -3.99 19.36 -7.10
N ASP A 83 -4.32 18.36 -7.94
CA ASP A 83 -5.64 18.16 -8.51
C ASP A 83 -6.72 17.87 -7.44
N GLN A 84 -6.36 17.57 -6.18
CA GLN A 84 -7.29 17.40 -5.04
C GLN A 84 -7.22 18.50 -3.95
N LEU A 85 -6.45 19.58 -4.13
CA LEU A 85 -6.45 20.70 -3.19
C LEU A 85 -7.86 21.30 -3.03
N GLU A 86 -8.16 21.78 -1.82
CA GLU A 86 -9.46 22.36 -1.42
C GLU A 86 -10.68 21.43 -1.58
N LYS A 87 -10.49 20.14 -1.90
CA LYS A 87 -11.56 19.14 -1.91
C LYS A 87 -11.69 18.47 -0.54
N LYS A 88 -12.94 18.33 -0.10
CA LYS A 88 -13.30 17.67 1.17
C LYS A 88 -13.62 16.18 0.97
N TYR A 89 -13.14 15.36 1.89
CA TYR A 89 -13.32 13.91 1.92
C TYR A 89 -13.86 13.48 3.28
N ASP A 90 -14.91 12.65 3.31
CA ASP A 90 -15.57 12.23 4.56
C ASP A 90 -14.63 11.46 5.53
N THR A 91 -13.52 10.88 5.05
CA THR A 91 -12.51 10.22 5.89
C THR A 91 -11.09 10.42 5.36
N LEU A 92 -10.10 10.43 6.25
CA LEU A 92 -8.69 10.49 5.88
C LEU A 92 -8.25 9.29 5.04
N ASN A 93 -8.81 8.10 5.30
CA ASN A 93 -8.62 6.92 4.43
C ASN A 93 -9.03 7.21 2.97
N LYS A 94 -10.20 7.82 2.71
CA LYS A 94 -10.62 8.17 1.33
C LYS A 94 -9.67 9.18 0.69
N LEU A 95 -9.22 10.18 1.46
CA LEU A 95 -8.27 11.20 1.00
C LEU A 95 -6.94 10.54 0.58
N LEU A 96 -6.32 9.76 1.47
CA LEU A 96 -5.02 9.12 1.22
C LEU A 96 -5.08 8.06 0.11
N LEU A 97 -6.16 7.28 0.04
CA LEU A 97 -6.43 6.36 -1.09
C LEU A 97 -6.59 7.08 -2.44
N THR A 98 -6.92 8.38 -2.45
CA THR A 98 -7.07 9.14 -3.70
C THR A 98 -5.75 9.74 -4.17
N ILE A 99 -4.83 10.08 -3.25
CA ILE A 99 -3.62 10.87 -3.57
C ILE A 99 -2.29 10.10 -3.46
N SER A 100 -2.25 8.97 -2.76
CA SER A 100 -1.03 8.20 -2.51
C SER A 100 -1.17 6.76 -3.02
N PRO A 101 -0.58 6.45 -4.19
CA PRO A 101 -0.47 5.08 -4.70
C PRO A 101 0.20 4.12 -3.70
N HIS A 102 1.21 4.57 -2.95
CA HIS A 102 1.87 3.73 -1.93
C HIS A 102 1.01 3.50 -0.69
N PHE A 103 0.25 4.49 -0.21
CA PHE A 103 -0.76 4.27 0.82
C PHE A 103 -1.79 3.24 0.35
N SER A 104 -2.26 3.39 -0.89
CA SER A 104 -3.26 2.50 -1.48
C SER A 104 -2.79 1.06 -1.57
N GLN A 105 -1.57 0.83 -2.06
CA GLN A 105 -0.97 -0.51 -2.08
C GLN A 105 -0.92 -1.13 -0.68
N ARG A 106 -0.32 -0.43 0.29
CA ARG A 106 -0.15 -0.95 1.66
C ARG A 106 -1.48 -1.13 2.41
N TYR A 107 -2.51 -0.35 2.09
CA TYR A 107 -3.87 -0.53 2.60
C TYR A 107 -4.48 -1.87 2.12
N TRP A 108 -4.33 -2.20 0.85
CA TRP A 108 -4.79 -3.48 0.32
C TRP A 108 -3.97 -4.67 0.84
N ASP A 109 -2.65 -4.53 0.95
CA ASP A 109 -1.76 -5.56 1.54
C ASP A 109 -2.17 -5.87 3.00
N LYS A 110 -2.48 -4.83 3.79
CA LYS A 110 -2.99 -4.93 5.17
C LYS A 110 -4.32 -5.69 5.24
N ILE A 111 -5.26 -5.43 4.32
CA ILE A 111 -6.56 -6.12 4.25
C ILE A 111 -6.39 -7.60 3.84
N GLN A 112 -5.54 -7.89 2.86
CA GLN A 112 -5.27 -9.26 2.43
C GLN A 112 -4.63 -10.08 3.56
N THR A 113 -3.68 -9.50 4.29
CA THR A 113 -3.02 -10.14 5.45
C THR A 113 -4.00 -10.45 6.60
N ILE A 114 -5.09 -9.68 6.73
CA ILE A 114 -6.15 -9.89 7.74
C ILE A 114 -7.16 -10.96 7.28
N THR A 115 -7.13 -11.40 6.02
CA THR A 115 -8.03 -12.41 5.47
C THR A 115 -7.34 -13.78 5.48
N PRO A 116 -7.54 -14.64 6.50
CA PRO A 116 -6.85 -15.92 6.57
C PRO A 116 -7.26 -16.85 5.42
N THR A 117 -6.23 -17.37 4.78
CA THR A 117 -6.22 -18.39 3.72
C THR A 117 -7.25 -19.50 3.92
N LEU A 118 -8.42 -19.41 3.27
CA LEU A 118 -9.38 -20.54 3.16
C LEU A 118 -8.88 -21.67 2.23
N THR A 119 -7.65 -21.54 1.73
CA THR A 119 -6.94 -22.46 0.83
C THR A 119 -6.22 -23.59 1.56
N ASP A 120 -5.97 -23.46 2.88
CA ASP A 120 -5.15 -24.42 3.66
C ASP A 120 -5.95 -25.66 4.15
N LEU A 121 -7.16 -25.89 3.62
CA LEU A 121 -8.03 -27.00 4.02
C LEU A 121 -8.07 -28.18 3.01
N TYR A 122 -7.14 -28.21 2.03
CA TYR A 122 -7.18 -29.21 0.94
C TYR A 122 -6.12 -30.32 1.04
N ASP A 123 -5.15 -30.24 1.96
CA ASP A 123 -4.05 -31.20 2.06
C ASP A 123 -4.01 -31.95 3.41
N SER A 124 -4.91 -32.94 3.59
CA SER A 124 -4.79 -33.98 4.62
C SER A 124 -5.75 -35.19 4.47
N THR A 125 -5.86 -35.80 3.27
CA THR A 125 -6.33 -37.20 3.15
C THR A 125 -5.70 -37.95 1.98
N MET A 126 -4.58 -38.65 2.25
CA MET A 126 -4.21 -39.87 1.52
C MET A 126 -4.90 -41.08 2.19
N PRO A 127 -5.17 -42.17 1.45
CA PRO A 127 -4.26 -43.31 1.59
C PRO A 127 -3.91 -43.99 0.26
N ALA A 128 -2.70 -44.56 0.19
CA ALA A 128 -2.24 -45.32 -0.97
C ALA A 128 -2.56 -46.82 -0.88
N MET A 129 -2.95 -47.44 -2.00
CA MET A 129 -2.76 -48.87 -2.26
C MET A 129 -3.04 -49.23 -3.73
N GLY A 130 -2.25 -50.15 -4.30
CA GLY A 130 -2.62 -50.91 -5.52
C GLY A 130 -1.88 -50.58 -6.82
N SER A 131 -0.73 -51.23 -7.03
CA SER A 131 -0.24 -51.53 -8.40
C SER A 131 -0.93 -52.82 -8.91
N PRO A 132 -1.05 -53.02 -10.24
CA PRO A 132 0.02 -53.77 -10.90
C PRO A 132 0.38 -53.32 -12.33
N SER A 133 1.53 -53.84 -12.77
CA SER A 133 2.26 -53.61 -14.01
C SER A 133 1.51 -53.79 -15.35
N LEU A 134 1.99 -53.08 -16.38
CA LEU A 134 2.24 -53.64 -17.70
C LEU A 134 3.56 -53.06 -18.28
N GLN A 135 4.29 -53.84 -19.09
CA GLN A 135 5.60 -53.49 -19.64
C GLN A 135 5.56 -53.41 -21.18
N LEU A 136 6.31 -52.47 -21.76
CA LEU A 136 7.01 -52.50 -23.06
C LEU A 136 8.04 -51.33 -22.97
N GLN A 137 9.38 -51.44 -23.03
CA GLN A 137 10.27 -52.10 -24.01
C GLN A 137 10.22 -51.36 -25.37
N GLN A 138 11.28 -50.74 -25.94
CA GLN A 138 12.76 -50.91 -25.89
C GLN A 138 13.51 -49.60 -25.46
N GLN A 139 14.77 -49.59 -24.97
CA GLN A 139 16.09 -49.67 -25.67
C GLN A 139 16.21 -48.77 -26.92
N SER A 140 17.27 -48.01 -27.23
CA SER A 140 18.52 -47.54 -26.57
C SER A 140 19.01 -46.28 -27.37
N THR A 141 20.17 -45.60 -27.26
CA THR A 141 21.50 -45.85 -26.63
C THR A 141 22.23 -44.50 -26.37
N SER A 142 23.40 -44.52 -25.73
CA SER A 142 24.28 -43.37 -25.40
C SER A 142 25.35 -43.02 -26.44
N SER A 143 25.74 -41.73 -26.54
CA SER A 143 27.13 -41.28 -26.74
C SER A 143 27.31 -39.77 -26.45
N SER A 144 28.54 -39.34 -26.16
CA SER A 144 28.88 -38.00 -25.65
C SER A 144 29.58 -37.11 -26.69
N THR A 145 29.48 -35.78 -26.52
CA THR A 145 30.53 -34.83 -26.94
C THR A 145 30.52 -33.56 -26.07
N GLU A 146 31.69 -32.98 -25.86
CA GLU A 146 31.88 -31.60 -25.39
C GLU A 146 31.54 -30.59 -26.49
N ASN A 147 31.12 -29.38 -26.12
CA ASN A 147 31.74 -28.15 -26.63
C ASN A 147 31.35 -26.90 -25.83
N THR A 148 32.18 -25.86 -25.94
CA THR A 148 32.06 -24.57 -25.25
C THR A 148 31.50 -23.50 -26.18
N GLU A 149 30.46 -22.80 -25.74
CA GLU A 149 29.92 -21.50 -26.21
C GLU A 149 28.70 -21.24 -25.29
N ASN A 150 28.65 -20.29 -24.35
CA ASN A 150 29.21 -18.93 -24.26
C ASN A 150 28.60 -17.94 -25.29
N ASP A 151 28.27 -16.75 -24.80
CA ASP A 151 27.93 -15.54 -25.58
C ASP A 151 26.65 -15.58 -26.45
N ILE A 152 25.49 -15.67 -25.79
CA ILE A 152 24.19 -15.17 -26.31
C ILE A 152 23.70 -14.02 -25.43
N PHE A 153 24.34 -12.84 -25.54
CA PHE A 153 23.87 -11.60 -24.91
C PHE A 153 24.37 -10.31 -25.60
N GLU A 154 24.25 -10.24 -26.93
CA GLU A 154 24.58 -9.04 -27.70
C GLU A 154 23.39 -8.48 -28.50
N TRP A 155 23.00 -7.24 -28.15
CA TRP A 155 22.36 -6.21 -28.98
C TRP A 155 21.20 -6.63 -29.92
N LEU A 156 19.97 -6.62 -29.39
CA LEU A 156 18.78 -6.31 -30.21
C LEU A 156 18.43 -4.82 -30.08
N ASN A 157 18.32 -4.15 -31.22
CA ASN A 157 17.98 -2.74 -31.41
C ASN A 157 17.00 -2.61 -32.58
#